data_AF-A0A5E6Q2H9-F1
#
_entry.id   AF-A0A5E6Q2H9-F1
#
_cell.length_a   1.000
_cell.length_b   1.000
_cell.length_c   1.000
_cell.angle_alpha   90.00
_cell.angle_beta   90.00
_cell.angle_gamma   90.00
#
_symmetry.space_group_name_H-M   'P 1'
#
loop_
_entity.id
_entity.type
_entity.pdbx_description
1 polymer ?
#
loop_
_entity_poly.entity_id
_entity_poly.type
_entity_poly.pdbx_seq_one_letter_code
_entity_poly.pdbx_strand_id
1 'polypeptide(L)'
;MYRWYGNNLRQNSRALGLGIRRLGLFTSVVLFDQRVSMWTSLLGLTVAVIASLKFGPAFLLVYLLWIGITRLILTLMLLCSGHNIGPAYPLILYYNQIVGAIMKIYVFFRLDKQSWTRQPTALKRDLASFQQWFNTWSSRTMTFSAASIFIAVLFMVV
;
A
#
# COMPACT_ATOMS: atom_id res chain seq x y z
N MET A 1 4.50 -8.97 -8.35
CA MET A 1 4.50 -8.39 -6.98
C MET A 1 3.45 -8.98 -6.03
N TYR A 2 2.30 -9.47 -6.53
CA TYR A 2 1.18 -9.99 -5.71
C TYR A 2 1.61 -10.93 -4.57
N ARG A 3 2.35 -12.01 -4.89
CA ARG A 3 2.85 -12.96 -3.88
C ARG A 3 3.77 -12.32 -2.83
N TRP A 4 4.63 -11.38 -3.22
CA TRP A 4 5.59 -10.75 -2.31
C TRP A 4 4.86 -9.95 -1.22
N TYR A 5 3.95 -9.07 -1.64
CA TYR A 5 3.12 -8.31 -0.72
C TYR A 5 2.19 -9.22 0.10
N GLY A 6 1.59 -10.25 -0.50
CA GLY A 6 0.75 -11.21 0.23
C GLY A 6 1.49 -11.99 1.30
N ASN A 7 2.73 -12.41 1.02
CA ASN A 7 3.59 -13.04 2.02
C ASN A 7 3.94 -12.06 3.13
N ASN A 8 4.33 -10.84 2.79
CA ASN A 8 4.63 -9.80 3.77
C ASN A 8 3.45 -9.55 4.72
N LEU A 9 2.22 -9.40 4.19
CA LEU A 9 1.03 -9.16 5.00
C LEU A 9 0.65 -10.35 5.90
N ARG A 10 0.78 -11.60 5.41
CA ARG A 10 0.53 -12.80 6.24
C ARG A 10 1.54 -12.93 7.36
N GLN A 11 2.82 -12.70 7.08
CA GLN A 11 3.88 -12.75 8.09
C GLN A 11 3.72 -11.61 9.10
N ASN A 12 3.43 -10.39 8.63
CA ASN A 12 3.14 -9.24 9.49
C ASN A 12 1.99 -9.54 10.47
N SER A 13 0.89 -10.14 9.99
CA SER A 13 -0.26 -10.50 10.82
C SER A 13 0.08 -11.58 11.87
N ARG A 14 0.85 -12.60 11.48
CA ARG A 14 1.30 -13.66 12.41
C ARG A 14 2.26 -13.10 13.46
N ALA A 15 3.18 -12.24 13.04
CA ALA A 15 4.15 -11.61 13.93
C ALA A 15 3.45 -10.74 14.97
N LEU A 16 2.53 -9.86 14.56
CA LEU A 16 1.74 -9.04 15.50
C LEU A 16 0.95 -9.88 16.52
N GLY A 17 0.50 -11.07 16.13
CA GLY A 17 -0.17 -12.02 17.03
C GLY A 17 0.72 -12.56 18.16
N LEU A 18 2.05 -12.46 18.07
CA LEU A 18 2.98 -12.83 19.14
C LEU A 18 2.99 -11.82 20.30
N GLY A 19 2.54 -10.59 20.05
CA GLY A 19 2.45 -9.51 21.03
C GLY A 19 3.78 -8.83 21.37
N ILE A 20 3.67 -7.67 22.01
CA ILE A 20 4.80 -6.79 22.36
C ILE A 20 5.81 -7.50 23.27
N ARG A 21 5.36 -8.39 24.16
CA ARG A 21 6.24 -9.10 25.11
C ARG A 21 7.27 -10.00 24.42
N ARG A 22 6.95 -10.55 23.24
CA ARG A 22 7.85 -11.43 22.48
C ARG A 22 8.63 -10.69 21.40
N LEU A 23 8.01 -9.68 20.80
CA LEU A 23 8.61 -8.93 19.69
C LEU A 23 9.52 -7.79 20.17
N GLY A 24 9.19 -7.16 21.30
CA GLY A 24 9.72 -5.87 21.71
C GLY A 24 8.89 -4.70 21.17
N LEU A 25 9.08 -3.51 21.76
CA LEU A 25 8.31 -2.31 21.40
C LEU A 25 8.58 -1.84 19.98
N PHE A 26 9.84 -1.69 19.61
CA PHE A 26 10.24 -1.14 18.31
C PHE A 26 9.67 -1.95 17.13
N THR A 27 9.89 -3.26 17.15
CA THR A 27 9.40 -4.17 16.10
C THR A 27 7.87 -4.19 16.03
N SER A 28 7.19 -4.13 17.17
CA SER A 28 5.73 -4.05 17.22
C SER A 28 5.20 -2.77 16.55
N VAL A 29 5.84 -1.63 16.81
CA VAL A 29 5.50 -0.35 16.17
C VAL A 29 5.76 -0.41 14.67
N VAL A 30 6.91 -0.93 14.23
CA VAL A 30 7.24 -1.05 12.81
C VAL A 30 6.25 -1.97 12.08
N LEU A 31 5.86 -3.09 12.68
CA LEU A 31 4.88 -4.00 12.09
C LEU A 31 3.48 -3.37 12.03
N PHE A 32 3.11 -2.56 13.03
CA PHE A 32 1.87 -1.81 13.00
C PHE A 32 1.89 -0.72 11.91
N ASP A 33 2.98 0.05 11.83
CA ASP A 33 3.20 1.08 10.81
C ASP A 33 3.08 0.51 9.39
N GLN A 34 3.57 -0.71 9.14
CA GLN A 34 3.41 -1.37 7.84
C GLN A 34 1.96 -1.52 7.37
N ARG A 35 0.99 -1.56 8.28
CA ARG A 35 -0.44 -1.65 7.96
C ARG A 35 -1.05 -0.29 7.72
N VAL A 36 -0.64 0.70 8.50
CA VAL A 36 -1.10 2.10 8.39
C VAL A 36 -0.52 2.75 7.13
N SER A 37 0.76 2.52 6.86
CA SER A 37 1.49 3.02 5.69
C SER A 37 0.86 2.64 4.35
N MET A 38 0.07 1.58 4.28
CA MET A 38 -0.70 1.23 3.07
C MET A 38 -1.65 2.37 2.67
N TRP A 39 -2.34 2.94 3.65
CA TRP A 39 -3.36 3.96 3.43
C TRP A 39 -2.75 5.37 3.43
N THR A 40 -1.84 5.65 4.36
CA THR A 40 -1.21 6.99 4.44
C THR A 40 -0.34 7.30 3.22
N SER A 41 0.22 6.29 2.56
CA SER A 41 0.92 6.46 1.28
C SER A 41 0.05 7.02 0.16
N LEU A 42 -1.27 6.76 0.22
CA LEU A 42 -2.26 7.25 -0.76
C LEU A 42 -2.94 8.55 -0.33
N LEU A 43 -2.83 8.92 0.95
CA LEU A 43 -3.46 10.11 1.52
C LEU A 43 -3.06 11.37 0.76
N GLY A 44 -1.76 11.62 0.58
CA GLY A 44 -1.30 12.83 -0.11
C GLY A 44 -1.84 12.95 -1.54
N LEU A 45 -1.84 11.84 -2.29
CA LEU A 45 -2.34 11.81 -3.67
C LEU A 45 -3.85 12.06 -3.72
N THR A 46 -4.61 11.40 -2.85
CA THR A 46 -6.08 11.51 -2.82
C THR A 46 -6.53 12.88 -2.34
N VAL A 47 -5.88 13.46 -1.33
CA VAL A 47 -6.12 14.83 -0.88
C VAL A 47 -5.82 15.82 -2.00
N ALA A 48 -4.70 15.67 -2.73
CA ALA A 48 -4.36 16.56 -3.83
C ALA A 48 -5.41 16.50 -4.96
N VAL A 49 -5.94 15.32 -5.28
CA VAL A 49 -7.02 15.14 -6.25
C VAL A 49 -8.32 15.80 -5.77
N ILE A 50 -8.74 15.54 -4.52
CA ILE A 50 -9.96 16.14 -3.96
C ILE A 50 -9.85 17.67 -3.91
N ALA A 51 -8.73 18.19 -3.39
CA ALA A 51 -8.46 19.62 -3.33
C ALA A 51 -8.42 20.24 -4.72
N SER A 52 -7.86 19.54 -5.71
CA SER A 52 -7.84 20.03 -7.08
C SER A 52 -9.22 20.13 -7.71
N LEU A 53 -10.14 19.23 -7.35
CA LEU A 53 -11.53 19.28 -7.81
C LEU A 53 -12.33 20.39 -7.10
N LYS A 54 -12.04 20.67 -5.83
CA LYS A 54 -12.73 21.71 -5.03
C LYS A 54 -12.20 23.12 -5.28
N PHE A 55 -10.88 23.29 -5.36
CA PHE A 55 -10.20 24.59 -5.30
C PHE A 55 -9.37 24.89 -6.56
N GLY A 56 -9.22 23.93 -7.48
CA GLY A 56 -8.60 24.13 -8.79
C GLY A 56 -7.27 23.38 -9.01
N PRO A 57 -6.79 23.29 -10.26
CA PRO A 57 -5.68 22.41 -10.65
C PRO A 57 -4.32 22.76 -10.04
N ALA A 58 -4.15 23.96 -9.49
CA ALA A 58 -2.92 24.39 -8.84
C ALA A 58 -2.49 23.46 -7.69
N PHE A 59 -3.44 22.85 -6.98
CA PHE A 59 -3.15 21.93 -5.88
C PHE A 59 -2.44 20.66 -6.33
N LEU A 60 -2.75 20.14 -7.53
CA LEU A 60 -2.01 19.02 -8.10
C LEU A 60 -0.57 19.40 -8.42
N LEU A 61 -0.35 20.63 -8.91
CA LEU A 61 0.99 21.11 -9.23
C LEU A 61 1.84 21.27 -7.96
N VAL A 62 1.27 21.84 -6.90
CA VAL A 62 1.91 21.93 -5.57
C VAL A 62 2.27 20.54 -5.05
N TYR A 63 1.35 19.58 -5.16
CA TYR A 63 1.60 18.19 -4.76
C TYR A 63 2.74 17.54 -5.55
N LEU A 64 2.76 17.70 -6.88
CA LEU A 64 3.82 17.16 -7.73
C LEU A 64 5.18 17.77 -7.40
N LEU A 65 5.24 19.09 -7.17
CA LEU A 65 6.47 19.76 -6.74
C LEU A 65 6.94 19.24 -5.38
N TRP A 66 6.03 19.09 -4.42
CA TRP A 66 6.34 18.56 -3.09
C TRP A 66 6.90 17.13 -3.15
N ILE A 67 6.27 16.24 -3.91
CA ILE A 67 6.76 14.88 -4.11
C ILE A 67 8.11 14.89 -4.83
N GLY A 68 8.27 15.73 -5.86
CA GLY A 68 9.55 15.91 -6.56
C GLY A 68 10.67 16.29 -5.59
N ILE A 69 10.49 17.33 -4.79
CA ILE A 69 11.48 17.81 -3.82
C ILE A 69 11.80 16.73 -2.78
N THR A 70 10.80 16.15 -2.13
CA THR A 70 11.03 15.13 -1.08
C THR A 70 11.72 13.88 -1.63
N ARG A 71 11.39 13.44 -2.85
CA ARG A 71 12.05 12.30 -3.49
C ARG A 71 13.47 12.64 -3.93
N LEU A 72 13.71 13.85 -4.43
CA LEU A 72 15.07 14.31 -4.76
C LEU A 72 15.96 14.33 -3.52
N ILE A 73 15.48 14.89 -2.41
CA ILE A 73 16.21 14.89 -1.13
C ILE A 73 16.56 13.46 -0.71
N LEU A 74 15.60 12.54 -0.71
CA LEU A 74 15.85 11.13 -0.38
C LEU A 74 16.91 10.50 -1.29
N THR A 75 16.85 10.77 -2.59
CA THR A 75 17.85 10.23 -3.53
C THR A 75 19.24 10.81 -3.32
N LEU A 76 19.34 12.09 -2.95
CA LEU A 76 20.62 12.71 -2.58
C LEU A 76 21.19 12.08 -1.31
N MET A 77 20.35 11.84 -0.30
CA MET A 77 20.80 11.16 0.93
C MET A 77 21.30 9.73 0.65
N LEU A 78 20.61 8.99 -0.22
CA LEU A 78 21.06 7.66 -0.64
C LEU A 78 22.39 7.73 -1.43
N LEU A 79 22.59 8.76 -2.26
CA LEU A 79 23.84 8.99 -2.98
C LEU A 79 24.98 9.31 -2.02
N CYS A 80 24.75 10.19 -1.04
CA CYS A 80 25.69 10.49 0.03
C CYS A 80 26.04 9.26 0.88
N SER A 81 25.14 8.28 0.98
CA SER A 81 25.39 6.99 1.66
C SER A 81 26.25 6.02 0.82
N GLY A 82 26.71 6.42 -0.37
CA GLY A 82 27.56 5.62 -1.25
C GLY A 82 26.80 4.67 -2.18
N HIS A 83 25.47 4.79 -2.28
CA HIS A 83 24.69 3.95 -3.17
C HIS A 83 24.77 4.47 -4.62
N ASN A 84 25.04 3.59 -5.57
CA ASN A 84 24.99 3.94 -7.00
C ASN A 84 23.53 4.12 -7.42
N ILE A 85 23.18 5.34 -7.84
CA ILE A 85 21.80 5.75 -8.09
C ILE A 85 21.74 6.49 -9.43
N GLY A 86 20.76 6.13 -10.26
CA GLY A 86 20.48 6.81 -11.52
C GLY A 86 19.47 7.96 -11.37
N PRO A 87 19.37 8.86 -12.35
CA PRO A 87 18.47 10.03 -12.31
C PRO A 87 16.97 9.66 -12.24
N ALA A 88 16.59 8.44 -12.63
CA ALA A 88 15.20 7.96 -12.58
C ALA A 88 14.73 7.54 -11.17
N TYR A 89 15.63 7.45 -10.18
CA TYR A 89 15.30 6.95 -8.84
C TYR A 89 14.17 7.70 -8.12
N PRO A 90 14.08 9.04 -8.17
CA PRO A 90 12.99 9.77 -7.50
C PRO A 90 11.61 9.28 -7.96
N LEU A 91 11.47 9.06 -9.27
CA LEU A 91 10.24 8.55 -9.88
C LEU A 91 9.99 7.10 -9.50
N ILE A 92 11.02 6.24 -9.50
CA ILE A 92 10.91 4.83 -9.12
C ILE A 92 10.49 4.68 -7.64
N LEU A 93 11.04 5.51 -6.74
CA LEU A 93 10.67 5.52 -5.33
C LEU A 93 9.19 5.87 -5.15
N TYR A 94 8.72 6.90 -5.84
CA TYR A 94 7.31 7.28 -5.79
C TYR A 94 6.40 6.22 -6.40
N TYR A 95 6.79 5.64 -7.55
CA TYR A 95 6.09 4.51 -8.16
C TYR A 95 5.94 3.34 -7.17
N ASN A 96 7.03 2.94 -6.52
CA ASN A 96 7.03 1.84 -5.56
C ASN A 96 6.13 2.14 -4.35
N GLN A 97 6.07 3.38 -3.89
CA GLN A 97 5.16 3.78 -2.82
C GLN A 97 3.70 3.64 -3.24
N ILE A 98 3.29 4.24 -4.35
CA ILE A 98 1.89 4.26 -4.77
C ILE A 98 1.43 2.87 -5.21
N VAL A 99 2.17 2.22 -6.10
CA VAL A 99 1.81 0.88 -6.59
C VAL A 99 1.93 -0.15 -5.48
N GLY A 100 2.94 -0.03 -4.61
CA GLY A 100 3.08 -0.90 -3.44
C GLY A 100 1.90 -0.77 -2.48
N ALA A 101 1.47 0.46 -2.19
CA ALA A 101 0.30 0.72 -1.35
C ALA A 101 -0.99 0.12 -1.95
N ILE A 102 -1.29 0.40 -3.23
CA ILE A 102 -2.46 -0.13 -3.94
C ILE A 102 -2.43 -1.66 -3.92
N MET A 103 -1.29 -2.27 -4.25
CA MET A 103 -1.14 -3.72 -4.25
C MET A 103 -1.34 -4.31 -2.87
N LYS A 104 -0.80 -3.70 -1.81
CA LYS A 104 -1.00 -4.17 -0.44
C LYS A 104 -2.47 -4.09 -0.02
N ILE A 105 -3.17 -2.98 -0.30
CA ILE A 105 -4.61 -2.84 0.00
C ILE A 105 -5.40 -3.92 -0.74
N TYR A 106 -5.16 -4.10 -2.04
CA TYR A 106 -5.85 -5.12 -2.83
C TYR A 106 -5.61 -6.55 -2.31
N VAL A 107 -4.36 -6.87 -1.99
CA VAL A 107 -3.98 -8.21 -1.49
C VAL A 107 -4.48 -8.45 -0.07
N PHE A 108 -4.61 -7.41 0.76
CA PHE A 108 -5.05 -7.52 2.15
C PHE A 108 -6.44 -8.17 2.28
N PHE A 109 -7.35 -7.88 1.35
CA PHE A 109 -8.68 -8.49 1.32
C PHE A 109 -8.72 -9.82 0.53
N ARG A 110 -7.58 -10.27 -0.01
CA ARG A 110 -7.43 -11.48 -0.85
C ARG A 110 -6.22 -12.32 -0.45
N LEU A 111 -5.96 -12.43 0.85
CA LEU A 111 -4.85 -13.21 1.40
C LEU A 111 -4.98 -14.71 1.14
N ASP A 112 -6.19 -15.16 0.77
CA ASP A 112 -6.53 -16.52 0.36
C ASP A 112 -6.01 -16.87 -1.03
N LYS A 113 -5.84 -15.89 -1.92
CA LYS A 113 -5.33 -16.09 -3.28
C LYS A 113 -3.83 -15.97 -3.30
N GLN A 114 -3.17 -16.79 -4.11
CA GLN A 114 -1.73 -16.72 -4.34
C GLN A 114 -1.42 -17.16 -5.77
N SER A 115 -0.62 -16.36 -6.47
CA SER A 115 -0.13 -16.68 -7.80
C SER A 115 1.36 -16.36 -7.91
N TRP A 116 2.08 -17.16 -8.71
CA TRP A 116 3.44 -16.86 -9.13
C TRP A 116 3.43 -16.15 -10.48
N THR A 117 4.23 -15.09 -10.60
CA THR A 117 4.35 -14.36 -11.88
C THR A 117 5.29 -15.08 -12.85
N ARG A 118 6.28 -15.84 -12.34
CA ARG A 118 7.29 -16.56 -13.14
C ARG A 118 6.96 -18.04 -13.39
N GLN A 119 5.92 -18.55 -12.76
CA GLN A 119 5.49 -19.95 -12.88
C GLN A 119 3.96 -19.93 -12.92
N PRO A 120 3.30 -20.71 -13.81
CA PRO A 120 1.84 -20.78 -13.89
C PRO A 120 1.26 -21.63 -12.74
N THR A 121 1.72 -21.37 -11.51
CA THR A 121 1.25 -22.03 -10.30
C THR A 121 0.39 -21.04 -9.53
N ALA A 122 -0.89 -21.38 -9.42
CA ALA A 122 -1.85 -20.71 -8.56
C ALA A 122 -2.26 -21.66 -7.43
N LEU A 123 -2.47 -21.13 -6.23
CA LEU A 123 -3.00 -21.91 -5.12
C LEU A 123 -4.45 -22.31 -5.45
N LYS A 124 -4.65 -23.57 -5.87
CA LYS A 124 -5.97 -24.16 -6.00
C LYS A 124 -6.40 -24.68 -4.63
N ARG A 125 -7.59 -24.29 -4.18
CA ARG A 125 -8.23 -24.82 -2.99
C ARG A 125 -9.50 -25.52 -3.44
N ASP A 126 -9.69 -26.76 -3.01
CA ASP A 126 -10.90 -27.54 -3.27
C ASP A 126 -12.04 -27.06 -2.36
N LEU A 127 -12.42 -25.78 -2.53
CA LEU A 127 -13.54 -25.17 -1.83
C LEU A 127 -14.84 -25.47 -2.58
N ALA A 128 -15.92 -25.70 -1.84
CA ALA A 128 -17.26 -25.79 -2.41
C ALA A 128 -17.61 -24.52 -3.22
N SER A 129 -18.41 -24.67 -4.28
CA SER A 129 -18.78 -23.60 -5.21
C SER A 129 -19.34 -22.35 -4.51
N PHE A 130 -20.22 -22.56 -3.52
CA PHE A 130 -20.77 -21.48 -2.70
C PHE A 130 -19.69 -20.71 -1.93
N GLN A 131 -18.74 -21.42 -1.30
CA GLN A 131 -17.67 -20.79 -0.54
C GLN A 131 -16.74 -19.97 -1.44
N GLN A 132 -16.44 -20.45 -2.65
CA GLN A 132 -15.65 -19.71 -3.63
C GLN A 132 -16.35 -18.43 -4.09
N TRP A 133 -17.66 -18.54 -4.35
CA TRP A 133 -18.49 -17.40 -4.72
C TRP A 133 -18.56 -16.36 -3.60
N PHE A 134 -18.85 -16.81 -2.37
CA PHE A 134 -18.94 -15.96 -1.18
C PHE A 134 -17.61 -15.27 -0.87
N ASN A 135 -16.49 -15.99 -0.90
CA ASN A 135 -15.16 -15.39 -0.70
C ASN A 135 -14.85 -14.34 -1.77
N THR A 136 -15.21 -14.60 -3.03
CA THR A 136 -14.94 -13.65 -4.11
C THR A 136 -15.77 -12.37 -3.98
N TRP A 137 -17.05 -12.50 -3.64
CA TRP A 137 -17.95 -11.37 -3.42
C TRP A 137 -17.62 -10.58 -2.15
N SER A 138 -17.40 -11.26 -1.02
CA SER A 138 -17.01 -10.62 0.25
C SER A 138 -15.70 -9.85 0.12
N SER A 139 -14.66 -10.42 -0.52
CA SER A 139 -13.41 -9.68 -0.74
C SER A 139 -13.62 -8.41 -1.59
N ARG A 140 -14.46 -8.46 -2.63
CA ARG A 140 -14.74 -7.29 -3.49
C ARG A 140 -15.50 -6.20 -2.74
N THR A 141 -16.55 -6.60 -2.03
CA THR A 141 -17.36 -5.67 -1.24
C THR A 141 -16.53 -5.05 -0.12
N MET A 142 -15.71 -5.82 0.59
CA MET A 142 -14.81 -5.29 1.61
C MET A 142 -13.78 -4.29 1.05
N THR A 143 -13.14 -4.60 -0.09
CA THR A 143 -12.23 -3.63 -0.74
C THR A 143 -12.94 -2.34 -1.09
N PHE A 144 -14.15 -2.44 -1.64
CA PHE A 144 -14.93 -1.30 -2.07
C PHE A 144 -15.34 -0.45 -0.87
N SER A 145 -15.96 -1.06 0.15
CA SER A 145 -16.38 -0.37 1.37
C SER A 145 -15.22 0.32 2.08
N ALA A 146 -14.06 -0.35 2.20
CA ALA A 146 -12.88 0.25 2.82
C ALA A 146 -12.36 1.47 2.03
N ALA A 147 -12.30 1.36 0.69
CA ALA A 147 -11.90 2.47 -0.17
C ALA A 147 -12.93 3.62 -0.12
N SER A 148 -14.22 3.33 -0.10
CA SER A 148 -15.29 4.32 0.02
C SER A 148 -15.21 5.07 1.35
N ILE A 149 -15.00 4.37 2.47
CA ILE A 149 -14.82 5.01 3.79
C ILE A 149 -13.58 5.90 3.77
N PHE A 150 -12.46 5.41 3.23
CA PHE A 150 -11.23 6.20 3.12
C PHE A 150 -11.45 7.50 2.34
N ILE A 151 -12.10 7.42 1.17
CA ILE A 151 -12.40 8.61 0.35
C ILE A 151 -13.39 9.53 1.06
N ALA A 152 -14.44 8.99 1.69
CA ALA A 152 -15.46 9.79 2.39
C ALA A 152 -14.85 10.57 3.56
N VAL A 153 -13.98 9.94 4.35
CA VAL A 153 -13.27 10.60 5.45
C VAL A 153 -12.39 11.73 4.91
N LEU A 154 -11.62 11.49 3.85
CA LEU A 154 -10.79 12.54 3.26
C LEU A 154 -11.63 13.68 2.68
N PHE A 155 -12.78 13.38 2.07
CA PHE A 155 -13.67 14.40 1.52
C PHE A 155 -14.32 15.27 2.61
N MET A 156 -14.54 14.72 3.81
CA MET A 156 -15.02 15.46 4.97
C MET A 156 -13.93 16.38 5.55
N VAL A 157 -12.66 15.95 5.51
CA VAL A 157 -11.53 16.68 6.09
C VAL A 157 -11.01 17.81 5.18
N VAL A 158 -11.02 17.60 3.86
CA VAL A 158 -10.57 18.56 2.83
C VAL A 158 -11.69 19.47 2.42
#